data_AF-A0A498HM14-F1
#
_entry.id   AF-A0A498HM14-F1
#
_cell.length_a   1.000
_cell.length_b   1.000
_cell.length_c   1.000
_cell.angle_alpha   90.00
_cell.angle_beta   90.00
_cell.angle_gamma   90.00
#
_symmetry.space_group_name_H-M   'P 1'
#
loop_
_entity.id
_entity.type
_entity.pdbx_description
1 polymer ?
#
loop_
_entity_poly.entity_id
_entity_poly.type
_entity_poly.pdbx_seq_one_letter_code
_entity_poly.pdbx_strand_id
1 'polypeptide(L)'
;MDILEAHLHRRHEAAAGSITNSDVELLSTKFEALGKGRKAKTLWGSLLMALFWNIWFERNKRVFEDYKGVGVEELWDRVRHWAALWASVSVEFRDYNLSSIFRDLLAAVN
;
A
#
# COMPACT_ATOMS: atom_id res chain seq x y z
N MET A 1 -10.60 11.61 -35.76
CA MET A 1 -10.54 11.10 -34.38
C MET A 1 -11.96 10.82 -33.95
N ASP A 2 -12.36 9.55 -33.95
CA ASP A 2 -13.75 9.13 -33.79
C ASP A 2 -14.19 9.15 -32.32
N ILE A 3 -15.47 9.43 -32.10
CA ILE A 3 -16.11 9.52 -30.77
C ILE A 3 -15.87 8.23 -29.96
N LEU A 4 -15.74 7.09 -30.64
CA LEU A 4 -15.43 5.79 -30.04
C LEU A 4 -14.01 5.74 -29.45
N GLU A 5 -13.01 6.31 -30.14
CA GLU A 5 -11.64 6.40 -29.61
C GLU A 5 -11.54 7.37 -28.43
N ALA A 6 -12.25 8.50 -28.48
CA ALA A 6 -12.32 9.43 -27.35
C ALA A 6 -13.06 8.84 -26.12
N HIS A 7 -13.94 7.86 -26.34
CA HIS A 7 -14.66 7.17 -25.26
C HIS A 7 -13.85 6.00 -24.70
N LEU A 8 -13.09 5.30 -25.54
CA LEU A 8 -12.12 4.28 -25.10
C LEU A 8 -10.95 4.91 -24.34
N HIS A 9 -10.43 6.04 -24.80
CA HIS A 9 -9.39 6.80 -24.09
C HIS A 9 -9.86 7.24 -22.70
N ARG A 10 -11.07 7.81 -22.60
CA ARG A 10 -11.68 8.17 -21.30
C ARG A 10 -11.96 6.97 -20.40
N ARG A 11 -12.27 5.80 -20.95
CA ARG A 11 -12.42 4.56 -20.17
C ARG A 11 -11.08 4.03 -19.66
N HIS A 12 -10.01 4.18 -20.43
CA HIS A 12 -8.65 3.86 -19.97
C HIS A 12 -8.19 4.82 -18.85
N GLU A 13 -8.49 6.11 -18.95
CA GLU A 13 -8.22 7.10 -17.89
C GLU A 13 -9.07 6.88 -16.63
N ALA A 14 -10.34 6.50 -16.77
CA ALA A 14 -11.22 6.24 -15.63
C ALA A 14 -10.96 4.88 -14.95
N ALA A 15 -10.47 3.87 -15.69
CA ALA A 15 -10.03 2.59 -15.13
C ALA A 15 -8.64 2.68 -14.48
N ALA A 16 -7.85 3.68 -14.90
CA ALA A 16 -6.68 4.15 -14.22
C ALA A 16 -7.11 5.04 -13.04
N GLY A 17 -7.73 4.44 -12.02
CA GLY A 17 -7.59 4.89 -10.63
C GLY A 17 -6.13 4.72 -10.20
N SER A 18 -5.26 5.40 -10.93
CA SER A 18 -3.84 5.20 -11.04
C SER A 18 -3.23 5.96 -9.90
N ILE A 19 -2.52 5.22 -9.05
CA ILE A 19 -1.41 5.74 -8.26
C ILE A 19 -0.68 6.74 -9.16
N THR A 20 -0.82 8.02 -8.84
CA THR A 20 -0.25 9.12 -9.60
C THR A 20 1.25 9.17 -9.33
N ASN A 21 2.06 9.80 -10.20
CA ASN A 21 3.47 10.02 -9.90
C ASN A 21 3.66 10.77 -8.57
N SER A 22 2.69 11.63 -8.20
CA SER A 22 2.63 12.28 -6.90
C SER A 22 2.39 11.32 -5.73
N ASP A 23 1.65 10.22 -5.90
CA ASP A 23 1.48 9.20 -4.85
C ASP A 23 2.79 8.42 -4.63
N VAL A 24 3.53 8.17 -5.72
CA VAL A 24 4.85 7.50 -5.67
C VAL A 24 5.92 8.43 -5.09
N GLU A 25 5.93 9.71 -5.47
CA GLU A 25 6.79 10.74 -4.87
C GLU A 25 6.47 10.97 -3.39
N LEU A 26 5.18 10.95 -3.02
CA LEU A 26 4.75 11.05 -1.63
C LEU A 26 5.26 9.86 -0.82
N LEU A 27 5.15 8.64 -1.36
CA LEU A 27 5.75 7.43 -0.77
C LEU A 27 7.28 7.54 -0.63
N SER A 28 7.96 8.13 -1.63
CA SER A 28 9.41 8.33 -1.63
C SER A 28 9.87 9.38 -0.62
N THR A 29 9.12 10.45 -0.42
CA THR A 29 9.47 11.51 0.56
C THR A 29 9.26 11.03 1.99
N LYS A 30 8.16 10.30 2.21
CA LYS A 30 7.81 9.64 3.48
C LYS A 30 8.84 8.58 3.90
N PHE A 31 9.54 8.00 2.93
CA PHE A 31 10.61 7.03 3.13
C PHE A 31 11.88 7.63 3.76
N GLU A 32 12.26 8.88 3.44
CA GLU A 32 13.44 9.50 4.07
C GLU A 32 13.23 9.73 5.58
N ALA A 33 11.98 9.95 6.00
CA ALA A 33 11.62 10.19 7.40
C ALA A 33 11.83 8.96 8.30
N LEU A 34 11.80 7.73 7.74
CA LEU A 34 12.04 6.50 8.51
C LEU A 34 13.52 6.27 8.82
N GLY A 35 14.42 6.99 8.15
CA GLY A 35 15.86 6.83 8.24
C GLY A 35 16.41 5.64 7.41
N LYS A 36 17.75 5.49 7.40
CA LYS A 36 18.46 4.50 6.55
C LYS A 36 18.88 3.22 7.31
N GLY A 37 18.28 2.94 8.48
CA GLY A 37 18.65 1.81 9.34
C GLY A 37 18.05 0.46 8.92
N ARG A 38 18.56 -0.64 9.48
CA ARG A 38 18.03 -2.01 9.23
C ARG A 38 16.53 -2.14 9.53
N LYS A 39 16.06 -1.49 10.60
CA LYS A 39 14.64 -1.43 10.98
C LYS A 39 13.79 -0.74 9.91
N ALA A 40 14.28 0.37 9.37
CA ALA A 40 13.59 1.09 8.30
C ALA A 40 13.48 0.29 7.01
N LYS A 41 14.57 -0.39 6.62
CA LYS A 41 14.55 -1.31 5.48
C LYS A 41 13.53 -2.44 5.67
N THR A 42 13.40 -2.95 6.89
CA THR A 42 12.47 -4.04 7.21
C THR A 42 11.02 -3.58 7.20
N LEU A 43 10.72 -2.41 7.77
CA LEU A 43 9.41 -1.78 7.68
C LEU A 43 9.01 -1.52 6.23
N TRP A 44 9.94 -0.99 5.42
CA TRP A 44 9.70 -0.74 4.01
C TRP A 44 9.44 -2.01 3.21
N GLY A 45 10.26 -3.04 3.39
CA GLY A 45 10.04 -4.34 2.75
C GLY A 45 8.69 -4.93 3.12
N SER A 46 8.28 -4.80 4.39
CA SER A 46 6.98 -5.25 4.88
C SER A 46 5.83 -4.46 4.26
N LEU A 47 5.98 -3.13 4.12
CA LEU A 47 4.98 -2.25 3.52
C LEU A 47 4.77 -2.54 2.04
N LEU A 48 5.85 -2.67 1.26
CA LEU A 48 5.76 -3.01 -0.16
C LEU A 48 5.14 -4.39 -0.38
N MET A 49 5.57 -5.38 0.40
CA MET A 49 4.97 -6.71 0.32
C MET A 49 3.47 -6.62 0.64
N ALA A 50 3.08 -5.84 1.66
CA ALA A 50 1.69 -5.73 2.09
C ALA A 50 0.83 -5.07 1.02
N LEU A 51 1.36 -4.06 0.32
CA LEU A 51 0.71 -3.47 -0.85
C LEU A 51 0.44 -4.51 -1.93
N PHE A 52 1.48 -5.24 -2.36
CA PHE A 52 1.32 -6.28 -3.38
C PHE A 52 0.33 -7.37 -2.97
N TRP A 53 0.41 -7.81 -1.72
CA TRP A 53 -0.50 -8.81 -1.17
C TRP A 53 -1.95 -8.35 -1.18
N ASN A 54 -2.22 -7.10 -0.77
CA ASN A 54 -3.58 -6.57 -0.75
C ASN A 54 -4.12 -6.33 -2.17
N ILE A 55 -3.30 -5.86 -3.11
CA ILE A 55 -3.69 -5.75 -4.53
C ILE A 55 -4.05 -7.14 -5.09
N TRP A 56 -3.21 -8.14 -4.81
CA TRP A 56 -3.47 -9.52 -5.22
C TRP A 56 -4.76 -10.05 -4.58
N PHE A 57 -4.95 -9.86 -3.28
CA PHE A 57 -6.13 -10.31 -2.55
C PHE A 57 -7.42 -9.67 -3.07
N GLU A 58 -7.40 -8.35 -3.28
CA GLU A 58 -8.51 -7.59 -3.86
C GLU A 58 -8.88 -8.08 -5.26
N ARG A 59 -7.88 -8.37 -6.10
CA ARG A 59 -8.08 -8.93 -7.45
C ARG A 59 -8.70 -10.33 -7.40
N ASN A 60 -8.20 -11.20 -6.53
CA ASN A 60 -8.74 -12.56 -6.41
C ASN A 60 -10.17 -12.57 -5.87
N LYS A 61 -10.47 -11.78 -4.83
CA LYS A 61 -11.83 -11.67 -4.30
C LYS A 61 -12.83 -11.17 -5.35
N ARG A 62 -12.44 -10.19 -6.17
CA ARG A 62 -13.27 -9.71 -7.27
C ARG A 62 -13.64 -10.82 -8.27
N VAL A 63 -12.73 -11.77 -8.49
CA VAL A 63 -12.94 -12.89 -9.42
C VAL A 63 -13.77 -14.01 -8.80
N PHE A 64 -13.55 -14.34 -7.52
CA PHE A 64 -14.11 -15.54 -6.89
C PHE A 64 -15.35 -15.31 -6.03
N GLU A 65 -15.62 -14.09 -5.57
CA GLU A 65 -16.59 -13.83 -4.49
C GLU A 65 -17.63 -12.74 -4.80
N ASP A 66 -17.77 -12.31 -6.07
CA ASP A 66 -18.61 -11.16 -6.48
C ASP A 66 -18.38 -9.90 -5.61
N TYR A 67 -17.14 -9.75 -5.18
CA TYR A 67 -16.71 -8.70 -4.26
C TYR A 67 -16.54 -7.39 -5.01
N LYS A 68 -17.11 -6.29 -4.49
CA LYS A 68 -17.08 -4.98 -5.17
C LYS A 68 -15.82 -4.15 -4.89
N GLY A 69 -14.94 -4.63 -4.00
CA GLY A 69 -13.84 -3.82 -3.48
C GLY A 69 -14.23 -3.02 -2.25
N VAL A 70 -13.22 -2.44 -1.61
CA VAL A 70 -13.36 -1.50 -0.50
C VAL A 70 -12.80 -0.13 -0.89
N GLY A 71 -13.13 0.89 -0.11
CA GLY A 71 -12.57 2.24 -0.29
C GLY A 71 -11.06 2.28 -0.11
N VAL A 72 -10.42 3.32 -0.66
CA VAL A 72 -8.96 3.52 -0.60
C VAL A 72 -8.44 3.58 0.84
N GLU A 73 -9.18 4.24 1.75
CA GLU A 73 -8.80 4.33 3.16
C GLU A 73 -8.81 2.97 3.85
N GLU A 74 -9.84 2.16 3.64
CA GLU A 74 -9.92 0.81 4.22
C GLU A 74 -8.83 -0.11 3.65
N LEU A 75 -8.53 0.02 2.36
CA LEU A 75 -7.42 -0.70 1.74
C LEU A 75 -6.08 -0.30 2.37
N TRP A 76 -5.88 0.99 2.62
CA TRP A 76 -4.69 1.50 3.28
C TRP A 76 -4.58 1.04 4.74
N ASP A 77 -5.68 0.98 5.49
CA ASP A 77 -5.71 0.39 6.84
C ASP A 77 -5.30 -1.08 6.83
N ARG A 78 -5.79 -1.84 5.85
CA ARG A 78 -5.44 -3.25 5.68
C ARG A 78 -3.95 -3.41 5.35
N VAL A 79 -3.42 -2.57 4.47
CA VAL A 79 -1.98 -2.54 4.13
C VAL A 79 -1.14 -2.22 5.36
N ARG A 80 -1.52 -1.18 6.14
CA ARG A 80 -0.82 -0.81 7.39
C ARG A 80 -0.81 -1.96 8.39
N HIS A 81 -1.95 -2.63 8.56
CA HIS A 81 -2.07 -3.78 9.45
C HIS A 81 -1.12 -4.91 9.06
N TRP A 82 -1.14 -5.32 7.79
CA TRP A 82 -0.25 -6.39 7.29
C TRP A 82 1.23 -6.00 7.36
N ALA A 83 1.57 -4.76 7.02
CA ALA A 83 2.94 -4.27 7.10
C ALA A 83 3.49 -4.32 8.53
N ALA A 84 2.71 -3.86 9.51
CA ALA A 84 3.10 -3.90 10.92
C ALA A 84 3.22 -5.35 11.43
N LEU A 85 2.28 -6.22 11.05
CA LEU A 85 2.31 -7.63 11.43
C LEU A 85 3.56 -8.32 10.88
N TRP A 86 3.90 -8.12 9.61
CA TRP A 86 5.08 -8.72 9.00
C TRP A 86 6.40 -8.13 9.51
N ALA A 87 6.42 -6.83 9.84
CA ALA A 87 7.57 -6.26 10.52
C ALA A 87 7.74 -6.86 11.92
N SER A 88 6.65 -7.12 12.65
CA SER A 88 6.70 -7.64 14.03
C SER A 88 7.31 -9.04 14.14
N VAL A 89 7.21 -9.86 13.10
CA VAL A 89 7.81 -11.20 13.08
C VAL A 89 9.28 -11.20 12.65
N SER A 90 9.83 -10.03 12.31
CA SER A 90 11.23 -9.88 11.93
C SER A 90 12.16 -9.86 13.15
N VAL A 91 13.43 -10.22 12.94
CA VAL A 91 14.45 -10.21 13.99
C VAL A 91 14.71 -8.79 14.50
N GLU A 92 14.62 -7.80 13.62
CA GLU A 92 14.84 -6.38 13.89
C GLU A 92 13.81 -5.78 14.87
N PHE A 93 12.65 -6.42 15.03
CA PHE A 93 11.54 -5.96 15.86
C PHE A 93 11.15 -6.93 16.98
N ARG A 94 12.00 -7.92 17.29
CA ARG A 94 11.73 -8.94 18.32
C ARG A 94 11.33 -8.36 19.70
N ASP A 95 11.91 -7.23 20.08
CA ASP A 95 11.68 -6.58 21.38
C ASP A 95 10.65 -5.44 21.30
N TYR A 96 9.96 -5.30 20.17
CA TYR A 96 8.98 -4.25 19.93
C TYR A 96 7.56 -4.79 20.05
N ASN A 97 6.67 -4.03 20.68
CA ASN A 97 5.25 -4.33 20.65
C ASN A 97 4.65 -3.86 19.30
N LEU A 98 3.62 -4.56 18.83
CA LEU A 98 2.95 -4.26 17.56
C LEU A 98 2.41 -2.83 17.50
N SER A 99 1.92 -2.28 18.62
CA SER A 99 1.40 -0.91 18.70
C SER A 99 2.47 0.15 18.43
N SER A 100 3.70 -0.07 18.88
CA SER A 100 4.85 0.80 18.63
C SER A 100 5.26 0.74 17.17
N ILE A 101 5.29 -0.46 16.57
CA ILE A 101 5.55 -0.65 15.14
C ILE A 101 4.49 0.07 14.30
N PHE A 102 3.22 -0.04 14.70
CA PHE A 102 2.11 0.62 14.02
C PHE A 102 2.24 2.15 14.10
N ARG A 103 2.64 2.69 15.26
CA ARG A 103 2.89 4.12 15.43
C ARG A 103 4.02 4.62 14.52
N ASP A 104 5.11 3.87 14.45
CA ASP A 104 6.26 4.23 13.60
C ASP A 104 5.89 4.17 12.11
N LEU A 105 5.03 3.23 11.72
CA LEU A 105 4.49 3.14 10.36
C LEU A 105 3.54 4.31 10.06
N LEU A 106 2.68 4.71 11.00
CA LEU A 106 1.81 5.88 10.83
C LEU A 106 2.62 7.17 10.70
N ALA A 107 3.67 7.34 11.49
CA ALA A 107 4.57 8.49 11.37
C ALA A 107 5.27 8.56 9.99
N ALA A 108 5.45 7.40 9.34
CA ALA A 108 5.94 7.34 7.97
C ALA A 108 4.88 7.73 6.95
N VAL A 109 3.65 7.24 7.13
CA VAL A 109 2.62 7.26 6.07
C VAL A 109 1.71 8.49 6.18
N ASN A 110 1.79 9.30 7.24
CA ASN A 110 1.05 10.58 7.38
C ASN A 110 1.69 11.74 6.61
#